data_AF-A0A535I6T3-F1
#
_entry.id   AF-A0A535I6T3-F1
#
_cell.length_a   1.000
_cell.length_b   1.000
_cell.length_c   1.000
_cell.angle_alpha   90.00
_cell.angle_beta   90.00
_cell.angle_gamma   90.00
#
_symmetry.space_group_name_H-M   'P 1'
#
loop_
_entity.id
_entity.type
_entity.pdbx_description
1 polymer ?
#
loop_
_entity_poly.entity_id
_entity_poly.type
_entity_poly.pdbx_seq_one_letter_code
_entity_poly.pdbx_strand_id
1 'polypeptide(L)'
;MDPPLRSNGSNTRPVTQAPTRGAGRSRVAGRVDRVLNSALAGERAAVLNATAAELLAEPIAVAGSIEAALGRPGVGLMGHWMVHELLRRSKLYDDLVNSLASPNAVTRAAAARICGAARISDSVAWISDLVKDSNPRVRDAAVRSLGQVGGRRAVDELIASAGEIPLYRLAITLARAASDVDIEALMRQPADERAALATVLACGLRQDVLRVSPLLGIAHDRRWPKRVRAAACKALAAIGDRSAADGLNRLAMSESEVTVKQAAERAHRRLLKRAVGRPR
;
A
#
# COMPACT_ATOMS: atom_id res chain seq x y z
N MET A 1 49.44 -35.88 -37.61
CA MET A 1 49.71 -34.43 -37.58
C MET A 1 48.37 -33.71 -37.49
N ASP A 2 47.87 -33.69 -36.26
CA ASP A 2 47.04 -32.71 -35.54
C ASP A 2 45.99 -31.84 -36.26
N PRO A 3 44.72 -31.84 -35.77
CA PRO A 3 43.77 -30.76 -35.99
C PRO A 3 43.96 -29.65 -34.94
N PRO A 4 43.67 -28.38 -35.26
CA PRO A 4 42.72 -27.63 -34.42
C PRO A 4 41.97 -26.56 -35.27
N LEU A 5 40.81 -25.98 -34.96
CA LEU A 5 40.18 -25.53 -33.73
C LEU A 5 38.65 -25.53 -33.98
N ARG A 6 37.91 -26.47 -33.36
CA ARG A 6 36.49 -26.20 -33.09
C ARG A 6 36.43 -25.37 -31.82
N SER A 7 36.06 -24.10 -31.97
CA SER A 7 35.76 -23.21 -30.85
C SER A 7 34.52 -23.72 -30.11
N ASN A 8 34.75 -24.53 -29.07
CA ASN A 8 33.76 -24.80 -28.03
C ASN A 8 33.54 -23.53 -27.21
N GLY A 9 32.61 -22.69 -27.67
CA GLY A 9 32.05 -21.61 -26.86
C GLY A 9 31.10 -22.20 -25.83
N SER A 10 31.66 -22.77 -24.76
CA SER A 10 30.94 -23.10 -23.53
C SER A 10 30.49 -21.81 -22.84
N ASN A 11 29.41 -21.21 -23.35
CA ASN A 11 28.63 -20.23 -22.60
C ASN A 11 28.00 -20.96 -21.41
N THR A 12 28.73 -20.97 -20.31
CA THR A 12 28.23 -21.27 -18.98
C THR A 12 27.15 -20.24 -18.68
N ARG A 13 25.90 -20.58 -19.00
CA ARG A 13 24.75 -19.86 -18.45
C ARG A 13 24.97 -19.80 -16.94
N PRO A 14 24.99 -18.60 -16.33
CA PRO A 14 25.07 -18.53 -14.88
C PRO A 14 23.88 -19.32 -14.35
N VAL A 15 24.19 -20.32 -13.52
CA VAL A 15 23.21 -21.12 -12.81
C VAL A 15 22.19 -20.15 -12.23
N THR A 16 20.98 -20.17 -12.78
CA THR A 16 19.85 -19.46 -12.20
C THR A 16 19.77 -19.98 -10.78
N GLN A 17 20.22 -19.18 -9.82
CA GLN A 17 20.14 -19.54 -8.42
C GLN A 17 18.67 -19.80 -8.16
N ALA A 18 18.33 -21.08 -7.99
CA ALA A 18 17.03 -21.48 -7.51
C ALA A 18 16.76 -20.64 -6.26
N PRO A 19 15.57 -20.03 -6.13
CA PRO A 19 15.29 -19.21 -4.98
C PRO A 19 15.60 -20.03 -3.74
N THR A 20 16.46 -19.46 -2.89
CA THR A 20 16.88 -20.04 -1.62
C THR A 20 15.64 -20.60 -0.93
N ARG A 21 15.62 -21.92 -0.69
CA ARG A 21 14.52 -22.59 0.00
C ARG A 21 14.44 -22.03 1.42
N GLY A 22 13.62 -21.00 1.59
CA GLY A 22 13.35 -20.37 2.87
C GLY A 22 12.84 -21.40 3.88
N ALA A 23 13.31 -21.26 5.12
CA ALA A 23 12.91 -22.03 6.28
C ALA A 23 11.40 -22.29 6.33
N GLY A 24 11.02 -23.55 6.60
CA GLY A 24 9.69 -24.01 6.99
C GLY A 24 8.50 -23.30 6.33
N ARG A 25 8.15 -23.66 5.09
CA ARG A 25 6.88 -23.20 4.49
C ARG A 25 5.73 -23.63 5.39
N SER A 26 4.98 -22.66 5.91
CA SER A 26 3.70 -22.87 6.60
C SER A 26 2.84 -23.88 5.82
N ARG A 27 2.42 -24.96 6.47
CA ARG A 27 1.62 -26.01 5.81
C ARG A 27 0.26 -25.45 5.40
N VAL A 28 -0.32 -24.59 6.23
CA VAL A 28 -1.61 -23.93 5.96
C VAL A 28 -1.45 -22.96 4.80
N ALA A 29 -0.45 -22.07 4.81
CA ALA A 29 -0.21 -21.13 3.72
C ALA A 29 0.08 -21.85 2.38
N GLY A 30 0.85 -22.95 2.40
CA GLY A 30 1.09 -23.76 1.21
C GLY A 30 -0.17 -24.48 0.68
N ARG A 31 -1.14 -24.80 1.54
CA ARG A 31 -2.47 -25.29 1.11
C ARG A 31 -3.28 -24.16 0.49
N VAL A 32 -3.33 -23.00 1.14
CA VAL A 32 -3.99 -21.79 0.66
C VAL A 32 -3.46 -21.39 -0.72
N ASP A 33 -2.14 -21.29 -0.89
CA ASP A 33 -1.50 -20.95 -2.15
C ASP A 33 -1.90 -21.89 -3.29
N ARG A 34 -1.88 -23.21 -3.05
CA ARG A 34 -2.25 -24.19 -4.08
C ARG A 34 -3.71 -24.03 -4.51
N VAL A 35 -4.62 -23.93 -3.55
CA VAL A 35 -6.06 -23.82 -3.84
C VAL A 35 -6.38 -22.47 -4.49
N LEU A 36 -5.76 -21.36 -4.04
CA LEU A 36 -5.90 -20.06 -4.66
C LEU A 36 -5.42 -20.06 -6.10
N ASN A 37 -4.28 -20.70 -6.39
CA ASN A 37 -3.77 -20.81 -7.76
C ASN A 37 -4.72 -21.58 -8.68
N SER A 38 -5.25 -22.72 -8.20
CA SER A 38 -6.27 -23.49 -8.91
C SER A 38 -7.53 -22.68 -9.17
N ALA A 39 -8.05 -22.01 -8.13
CA ALA A 39 -9.22 -21.16 -8.26
C ALA A 39 -8.97 -20.06 -9.30
N LEU A 40 -7.87 -19.30 -9.18
CA LEU A 40 -7.52 -18.22 -10.12
C LEU A 40 -7.23 -18.71 -11.55
N ALA A 41 -6.89 -19.98 -11.75
CA ALA A 41 -6.72 -20.58 -13.06
C ALA A 41 -8.06 -20.96 -13.75
N GLY A 42 -9.20 -20.78 -13.08
CA GLY A 42 -10.53 -21.04 -13.65
C GLY A 42 -11.30 -22.18 -12.98
N GLU A 43 -10.70 -22.92 -12.04
CA GLU A 43 -11.37 -24.03 -11.37
C GLU A 43 -12.39 -23.52 -10.34
N ARG A 44 -13.63 -23.30 -10.80
CA ARG A 44 -14.72 -22.80 -9.95
C ARG A 44 -15.07 -23.75 -8.80
N ALA A 45 -14.83 -25.05 -8.95
CA ALA A 45 -15.13 -26.06 -7.93
C ALA A 45 -14.08 -26.16 -6.81
N ALA A 46 -13.02 -25.34 -6.85
CA ALA A 46 -12.00 -25.34 -5.80
C ALA A 46 -12.62 -25.02 -4.43
N VAL A 47 -12.29 -25.84 -3.43
CA VAL A 47 -12.67 -25.63 -2.03
C VAL A 47 -11.42 -25.75 -1.18
N LEU A 48 -11.17 -24.74 -0.36
CA LEU A 48 -10.12 -24.80 0.66
C LEU A 48 -10.62 -25.62 1.84
N ASN A 49 -10.05 -26.80 2.04
CA ASN A 49 -10.26 -27.60 3.23
C ASN A 49 -9.34 -27.09 4.36
N ALA A 50 -9.79 -26.06 5.07
CA ALA A 50 -9.16 -25.48 6.25
C ALA A 50 -10.24 -24.82 7.11
N THR A 51 -10.00 -24.67 8.41
CA THR A 51 -10.90 -23.92 9.31
C THR A 51 -10.43 -22.48 9.46
N ALA A 52 -11.34 -21.56 9.81
CA ALA A 52 -10.97 -20.18 10.12
C ALA A 52 -9.88 -20.11 11.20
N ALA A 53 -9.95 -20.98 12.22
CA ALA A 53 -8.95 -21.08 13.27
C ALA A 53 -7.55 -21.43 12.73
N GLU A 54 -7.44 -22.35 11.76
CA GLU A 54 -6.17 -22.69 11.11
C GLU A 54 -5.58 -21.48 10.36
N LEU A 55 -6.41 -20.73 9.62
CA LEU A 55 -5.96 -19.53 8.91
C LEU A 55 -5.50 -18.44 9.90
N LEU A 56 -6.25 -18.25 10.99
CA LEU A 56 -6.00 -17.24 12.02
C LEU A 56 -4.81 -17.58 12.91
N ALA A 57 -4.38 -18.84 12.97
CA ALA A 57 -3.18 -19.27 13.70
C ALA A 57 -1.88 -18.84 13.00
N GLU A 58 -1.88 -18.76 11.67
CA GLU A 58 -0.71 -18.37 10.87
C GLU A 58 -0.99 -17.15 9.96
N PRO A 59 -1.48 -16.03 10.51
CA PRO A 59 -2.11 -14.97 9.73
C PRO A 59 -1.14 -14.22 8.83
N ILE A 60 0.15 -14.17 9.19
CA ILE A 60 1.17 -13.49 8.39
C ILE A 60 1.47 -14.28 7.11
N ALA A 61 1.64 -15.60 7.24
CA ALA A 61 1.93 -16.46 6.09
C ALA A 61 0.71 -16.54 5.16
N VAL A 62 -0.48 -16.75 5.73
CA VAL A 62 -1.74 -16.82 4.99
C VAL A 62 -2.06 -15.51 4.28
N ALA A 63 -1.97 -14.36 4.96
CA ALA A 63 -2.18 -13.06 4.34
C ALA A 63 -1.18 -12.81 3.20
N GLY A 64 0.09 -13.16 3.42
CA GLY A 64 1.13 -13.06 2.38
C GLY A 64 0.82 -13.88 1.13
N SER A 65 0.32 -15.12 1.30
CA SER A 65 -0.14 -15.98 0.22
C SER A 65 -1.31 -15.37 -0.56
N ILE A 66 -2.32 -14.85 0.14
CA ILE A 66 -3.49 -14.20 -0.49
C ILE A 66 -3.07 -12.93 -1.23
N GLU A 67 -2.26 -12.06 -0.61
CA GLU A 67 -1.74 -10.84 -1.23
C GLU A 67 -0.90 -11.15 -2.47
N ALA A 68 -0.03 -12.15 -2.39
CA ALA A 68 0.80 -12.57 -3.51
C ALA A 68 -0.01 -13.22 -4.64
N ALA A 69 -1.16 -13.83 -4.34
CA ALA A 69 -2.08 -14.36 -5.33
C ALA A 69 -2.84 -13.21 -6.03
N LEU A 70 -3.42 -12.28 -5.27
CA LEU A 70 -4.21 -11.16 -5.80
C LEU A 70 -3.37 -10.08 -6.49
N GLY A 71 -2.11 -9.93 -6.10
CA GLY A 71 -1.18 -8.94 -6.69
C GLY A 71 -0.61 -9.33 -8.05
N ARG A 72 -0.96 -10.50 -8.61
CA ARG A 72 -0.41 -10.95 -9.89
C ARG A 72 -1.03 -10.18 -11.05
N PRO A 73 -0.24 -9.83 -12.08
CA PRO A 73 -0.79 -9.28 -13.32
C PRO A 73 -1.84 -10.23 -13.91
N GLY A 74 -2.99 -9.68 -14.31
CA GLY A 74 -4.06 -10.45 -14.98
C GLY A 74 -5.16 -11.01 -14.07
N VAL A 75 -5.01 -10.96 -12.74
CA VAL A 75 -6.06 -11.39 -11.78
C VAL A 75 -7.28 -10.46 -11.87
N GLY A 76 -7.04 -9.16 -11.77
CA GLY A 76 -8.07 -8.12 -11.86
C GLY A 76 -9.26 -8.33 -10.91
N LEU A 77 -10.41 -7.77 -11.26
CA LEU A 77 -11.64 -7.88 -10.48
C LEU A 77 -12.18 -9.32 -10.43
N MET A 78 -12.02 -10.08 -11.52
CA MET A 78 -12.50 -11.46 -11.59
C MET A 78 -11.78 -12.33 -10.57
N GLY A 79 -10.46 -12.26 -10.49
CA GLY A 79 -9.73 -13.06 -9.51
C GLY A 79 -10.02 -12.67 -8.06
N HIS A 80 -10.28 -11.39 -7.78
CA HIS A 80 -10.78 -10.97 -6.46
C HIS A 80 -12.13 -11.64 -6.14
N TRP A 81 -13.07 -11.64 -7.10
CA TRP A 81 -14.35 -12.32 -6.96
C TRP A 81 -14.18 -13.83 -6.75
N MET A 82 -13.27 -14.48 -7.49
CA MET A 82 -13.00 -15.91 -7.34
C MET A 82 -12.44 -16.26 -5.96
N VAL A 83 -11.58 -15.42 -5.39
CA VAL A 83 -11.09 -15.61 -4.01
C VAL A 83 -12.23 -15.46 -3.00
N HIS A 84 -13.11 -14.48 -3.17
CA HIS A 84 -14.27 -14.31 -2.29
C HIS A 84 -15.21 -15.51 -2.38
N GLU A 85 -15.47 -15.99 -3.60
CA GLU A 85 -16.31 -17.16 -3.85
C GLU A 85 -15.69 -18.43 -3.27
N LEU A 86 -14.38 -18.62 -3.39
CA LEU A 86 -13.64 -19.70 -2.74
C LEU A 86 -13.83 -19.67 -1.22
N LEU A 87 -13.67 -18.50 -0.59
CA LEU A 87 -13.85 -18.34 0.86
C LEU A 87 -15.30 -18.64 1.28
N ARG A 88 -16.31 -18.25 0.50
CA ARG A 88 -17.72 -18.55 0.78
C ARG A 88 -18.01 -20.04 0.66
N ARG A 89 -17.54 -20.70 -0.41
CA ARG A 89 -17.71 -22.15 -0.61
C ARG A 89 -17.05 -22.96 0.50
N SER A 90 -15.92 -22.48 1.00
CA SER A 90 -15.23 -23.04 2.16
C SER A 90 -15.84 -22.68 3.51
N LYS A 91 -16.94 -21.90 3.55
CA LYS A 91 -17.55 -21.37 4.80
C LYS A 91 -16.59 -20.55 5.66
N LEU A 92 -15.56 -19.96 5.05
CA LEU A 92 -14.54 -19.16 5.72
C LEU A 92 -14.86 -17.67 5.71
N TYR A 93 -15.66 -17.21 4.75
CA TYR A 93 -15.93 -15.78 4.57
C TYR A 93 -16.56 -15.16 5.82
N ASP A 94 -17.70 -15.70 6.26
CA ASP A 94 -18.44 -15.17 7.41
C ASP A 94 -17.67 -15.42 8.72
N ASP A 95 -17.01 -16.57 8.86
CA ASP A 95 -16.21 -16.89 10.04
C ASP A 95 -15.03 -15.91 10.23
N LEU A 96 -14.36 -15.52 9.13
CA LEU A 96 -13.28 -14.53 9.17
C LEU A 96 -13.79 -13.14 9.54
N VAL A 97 -14.94 -12.73 9.00
CA VAL A 97 -15.57 -11.44 9.35
C VAL A 97 -16.02 -11.45 10.81
N ASN A 98 -16.70 -12.50 11.27
CA ASN A 98 -17.13 -12.65 12.66
C ASN A 98 -15.95 -12.66 13.64
N SER A 99 -14.79 -13.19 13.22
CA SER A 99 -13.57 -13.20 14.04
C SER A 99 -13.01 -11.81 14.33
N LEU A 100 -13.43 -10.76 13.61
CA LEU A 100 -13.09 -9.36 13.93
C LEU A 100 -13.69 -8.92 15.26
N ALA A 101 -14.80 -9.51 15.70
CA ALA A 101 -15.44 -9.24 16.98
C ALA A 101 -15.00 -10.20 18.11
N SER A 102 -13.96 -11.02 17.88
CA SER A 102 -13.48 -12.00 18.87
C SER A 102 -13.07 -11.33 20.19
N PRO A 103 -13.32 -11.94 21.36
CA PRO A 103 -12.80 -11.44 22.64
C PRO A 103 -11.27 -11.44 22.67
N ASN A 104 -10.61 -12.34 21.94
CA ASN A 104 -9.17 -12.44 21.89
C ASN A 104 -8.56 -11.43 20.89
N ALA A 105 -7.73 -10.52 21.40
CA ALA A 105 -7.06 -9.51 20.58
C ALA A 105 -6.14 -10.12 19.49
N VAL A 106 -5.53 -11.28 19.74
CA VAL A 106 -4.71 -11.96 18.72
C VAL A 106 -5.57 -12.39 17.55
N THR A 107 -6.75 -12.95 17.83
CA THR A 107 -7.73 -13.37 16.82
C THR A 107 -8.28 -12.17 16.03
N ARG A 108 -8.62 -11.06 16.70
CA ARG A 108 -9.06 -9.83 16.00
C ARG A 108 -7.99 -9.29 15.06
N ALA A 109 -6.74 -9.20 15.52
CA ALA A 109 -5.62 -8.74 14.68
C ALA A 109 -5.35 -9.69 13.50
N ALA A 110 -5.47 -11.00 13.71
CA ALA A 110 -5.34 -12.01 12.67
C ALA A 110 -6.47 -11.88 11.62
N ALA A 111 -7.72 -11.76 12.08
CA ALA A 111 -8.88 -11.59 11.23
C ALA A 111 -8.80 -10.33 10.39
N ALA A 112 -8.42 -9.20 11.00
CA ALA A 112 -8.20 -7.94 10.28
C ALA A 112 -7.18 -8.11 9.14
N ARG A 113 -6.03 -8.75 9.41
CA ARG A 113 -5.00 -8.98 8.38
C ARG A 113 -5.51 -9.84 7.22
N ILE A 114 -6.18 -10.94 7.51
CA ILE A 114 -6.68 -11.85 6.47
C ILE A 114 -7.79 -11.19 5.65
N CYS A 115 -8.73 -10.48 6.31
CA CYS A 115 -9.77 -9.73 5.62
C CYS A 115 -9.19 -8.62 4.73
N GLY A 116 -8.15 -7.93 5.21
CA GLY A 116 -7.39 -6.93 4.45
C GLY A 116 -6.71 -7.54 3.22
N ALA A 117 -5.96 -8.62 3.42
CA ALA A 117 -5.28 -9.36 2.35
C ALA A 117 -6.25 -9.87 1.28
N ALA A 118 -7.39 -10.44 1.70
CA ALA A 118 -8.45 -10.91 0.81
C ALA A 118 -9.32 -9.77 0.23
N ARG A 119 -9.08 -8.52 0.64
CA ARG A 119 -9.82 -7.32 0.22
C ARG A 119 -11.34 -7.47 0.40
N ILE A 120 -11.75 -7.94 1.57
CA ILE A 120 -13.16 -8.12 1.93
C ILE A 120 -13.78 -6.75 2.18
N SER A 121 -14.45 -6.17 1.18
CA SER A 121 -15.08 -4.84 1.27
C SER A 121 -16.11 -4.73 2.40
N ASP A 122 -16.80 -5.82 2.68
CA ASP A 122 -17.89 -5.87 3.67
C ASP A 122 -17.36 -5.81 5.11
N SER A 123 -16.05 -6.07 5.28
CA SER A 123 -15.37 -5.97 6.57
C SER A 123 -14.94 -4.54 6.94
N VAL A 124 -15.08 -3.55 6.04
CA VAL A 124 -14.54 -2.19 6.26
C VAL A 124 -15.10 -1.54 7.53
N ALA A 125 -16.40 -1.64 7.78
CA ALA A 125 -17.02 -1.07 8.99
C ALA A 125 -16.44 -1.70 10.26
N TRP A 126 -16.38 -3.04 10.30
CA TRP A 126 -15.81 -3.80 11.42
C TRP A 126 -14.33 -3.51 11.65
N ILE A 127 -13.54 -3.40 10.57
CA ILE A 127 -12.12 -3.05 10.66
C ILE A 127 -11.95 -1.60 11.14
N SER A 128 -12.85 -0.67 10.77
CA SER A 128 -12.81 0.72 11.23
C SER A 128 -12.92 0.81 12.75
N ASP A 129 -13.83 0.05 13.37
CA ASP A 129 -13.96 0.01 14.83
C ASP A 129 -12.67 -0.45 15.53
N LEU A 130 -11.92 -1.36 14.89
CA LEU A 130 -10.66 -1.87 15.42
C LEU A 130 -9.51 -0.83 15.38
N VAL A 131 -9.66 0.29 14.68
CA VAL A 131 -8.69 1.40 14.73
C VAL A 131 -8.58 1.99 16.13
N LYS A 132 -9.65 1.88 16.94
CA LYS A 132 -9.72 2.35 18.34
C LYS A 132 -9.56 1.23 19.37
N ASP A 133 -9.16 0.03 18.93
CA ASP A 133 -9.00 -1.12 19.82
C ASP A 133 -7.99 -0.83 20.95
N SER A 134 -8.24 -1.37 22.14
CA SER A 134 -7.36 -1.21 23.31
C SER A 134 -5.96 -1.79 23.05
N ASN A 135 -5.86 -2.85 22.23
CA ASN A 135 -4.61 -3.50 21.90
C ASN A 135 -3.90 -2.80 20.71
N PRO A 136 -2.67 -2.29 20.89
CA PRO A 136 -1.93 -1.62 19.82
C PRO A 136 -1.67 -2.48 18.58
N ARG A 137 -1.53 -3.80 18.74
CA ARG A 137 -1.33 -4.72 17.61
C ARG A 137 -2.58 -4.86 16.75
N VAL A 138 -3.76 -4.75 17.36
CA VAL A 138 -5.05 -4.76 16.65
C VAL A 138 -5.22 -3.46 15.88
N ARG A 139 -4.97 -2.30 16.51
CA ARG A 139 -5.00 -1.00 15.81
C ARG A 139 -4.09 -0.96 14.58
N ASP A 140 -2.85 -1.42 14.73
CA ASP A 140 -1.89 -1.46 13.61
C ASP A 140 -2.33 -2.42 12.50
N ALA A 141 -2.93 -3.57 12.85
CA ALA A 141 -3.51 -4.48 11.87
C ALA A 141 -4.69 -3.82 11.14
N ALA A 142 -5.62 -3.20 11.86
CA ALA A 142 -6.80 -2.56 11.31
C ALA A 142 -6.46 -1.48 10.27
N VAL A 143 -5.57 -0.54 10.64
CA VAL A 143 -5.15 0.54 9.75
C VAL A 143 -4.50 0.00 8.47
N ARG A 144 -3.59 -0.99 8.59
CA ARG A 144 -2.97 -1.64 7.42
C ARG A 144 -4.01 -2.32 6.54
N SER A 145 -4.97 -3.02 7.15
CA SER A 145 -6.01 -3.75 6.44
C SER A 145 -6.95 -2.82 5.68
N LEU A 146 -7.35 -1.68 6.24
CA LEU A 146 -8.07 -0.64 5.49
C LEU A 146 -7.27 -0.17 4.26
N GLY A 147 -5.96 -0.01 4.44
CA GLY A 147 -5.01 0.26 3.35
C GLY A 147 -4.98 -0.81 2.24
N GLN A 148 -5.21 -2.08 2.59
CA GLN A 148 -5.19 -3.21 1.65
C GLN A 148 -6.52 -3.44 0.95
N VAL A 149 -7.64 -3.33 1.70
CA VAL A 149 -8.99 -3.37 1.12
C VAL A 149 -9.12 -2.25 0.09
N GLY A 150 -8.73 -1.03 0.50
CA GLY A 150 -8.77 0.16 -0.33
C GLY A 150 -10.19 0.54 -0.78
N GLY A 151 -10.25 1.46 -1.74
CA GLY A 151 -11.52 1.97 -2.26
C GLY A 151 -12.16 3.03 -1.36
N ARG A 152 -13.21 3.66 -1.88
CA ARG A 152 -13.77 4.89 -1.33
C ARG A 152 -14.17 4.76 0.14
N ARG A 153 -14.89 3.69 0.50
CA ARG A 153 -15.33 3.46 1.89
C ARG A 153 -14.16 3.36 2.86
N ALA A 154 -13.08 2.64 2.51
CA ALA A 154 -11.91 2.53 3.36
C ALA A 154 -11.17 3.87 3.50
N VAL A 155 -11.14 4.68 2.44
CA VAL A 155 -10.57 6.04 2.49
C VAL A 155 -11.39 6.93 3.41
N ASP A 156 -12.71 6.94 3.28
CA ASP A 156 -13.59 7.75 4.12
C ASP A 156 -13.42 7.40 5.61
N GLU A 157 -13.35 6.10 5.96
CA GLU A 157 -13.08 5.63 7.33
C GLU A 157 -11.68 6.03 7.84
N LEU A 158 -10.64 5.93 7.00
CA LEU A 158 -9.28 6.36 7.35
C LEU A 158 -9.21 7.86 7.66
N ILE A 159 -9.95 8.68 6.91
CA ILE A 159 -10.02 10.12 7.13
C ILE A 159 -10.85 10.45 8.37
N ALA A 160 -11.98 9.78 8.59
CA ALA A 160 -12.79 9.95 9.79
C ALA A 160 -12.02 9.59 11.07
N SER A 161 -11.14 8.58 11.00
CA SER A 161 -10.29 8.16 12.12
C SER A 161 -8.88 8.77 12.09
N ALA A 162 -8.64 9.84 11.32
CA ALA A 162 -7.31 10.42 11.14
C ALA A 162 -6.64 10.84 12.46
N GLY A 163 -7.42 11.29 13.45
CA GLY A 163 -6.93 11.70 14.77
C GLY A 163 -6.29 10.55 15.57
N GLU A 164 -6.81 9.32 15.40
CA GLU A 164 -6.37 8.12 16.12
C GLU A 164 -5.12 7.48 15.49
N ILE A 165 -4.88 7.76 14.21
CA ILE A 165 -3.84 7.13 13.41
C ILE A 165 -2.61 8.03 13.36
N PRO A 166 -1.40 7.55 13.69
CA PRO A 166 -0.17 8.32 13.49
C PRO A 166 -0.03 8.81 12.04
N LEU A 167 0.33 10.08 11.85
CA LEU A 167 0.32 10.73 10.52
C LEU A 167 1.10 9.95 9.45
N TYR A 168 2.27 9.39 9.80
CA TYR A 168 3.08 8.61 8.86
C TYR A 168 2.38 7.32 8.43
N ARG A 169 1.64 6.66 9.34
CA ARG A 169 0.81 5.49 9.00
C ARG A 169 -0.32 5.90 8.08
N LEU A 170 -1.06 6.95 8.43
CA LEU A 170 -2.19 7.46 7.64
C LEU A 170 -1.76 7.78 6.20
N ALA A 171 -0.63 8.48 6.02
CA ALA A 171 -0.10 8.79 4.69
C ALA A 171 0.27 7.53 3.89
N ILE A 172 0.94 6.55 4.51
CA ILE A 172 1.29 5.27 3.86
C ILE A 172 0.03 4.49 3.48
N THR A 173 -0.98 4.48 4.35
CA THR A 173 -2.22 3.75 4.09
C THR A 173 -3.08 4.43 3.04
N LEU A 174 -3.19 5.76 3.04
CA LEU A 174 -3.87 6.50 1.99
C LEU A 174 -3.18 6.32 0.64
N ALA A 175 -1.84 6.32 0.61
CA ALA A 175 -1.08 6.08 -0.63
C ALA A 175 -1.43 4.74 -1.29
N ARG A 176 -1.76 3.73 -0.47
CA ARG A 176 -2.15 2.37 -0.92
C ARG A 176 -3.64 2.23 -1.20
N ALA A 177 -4.50 2.80 -0.35
CA ALA A 177 -5.95 2.62 -0.44
C ALA A 177 -6.64 3.55 -1.45
N ALA A 178 -6.17 4.80 -1.56
CA ALA A 178 -6.84 5.83 -2.32
C ALA A 178 -6.59 5.67 -3.83
N SER A 179 -7.66 5.77 -4.61
CA SER A 179 -7.58 5.94 -6.05
C SER A 179 -7.13 7.36 -6.40
N ASP A 180 -6.77 7.59 -7.67
CA ASP A 180 -6.41 8.94 -8.11
C ASP A 180 -7.58 9.93 -7.98
N VAL A 181 -8.81 9.46 -8.16
CA VAL A 181 -10.03 10.25 -7.96
C VAL A 181 -10.18 10.65 -6.49
N ASP A 182 -9.92 9.71 -5.56
CA ASP A 182 -10.00 9.98 -4.12
C ASP A 182 -8.93 10.98 -3.69
N ILE A 183 -7.69 10.83 -4.15
CA ILE A 183 -6.61 11.78 -3.87
C ILE A 183 -6.97 13.18 -4.40
N GLU A 184 -7.54 13.28 -5.60
CA GLU A 184 -7.95 14.56 -6.16
C GLU A 184 -9.06 15.22 -5.33
N ALA A 185 -10.06 14.44 -4.92
CA ALA A 185 -11.13 14.91 -4.04
C ALA A 185 -10.59 15.43 -2.71
N LEU A 186 -9.70 14.67 -2.06
CA LEU A 186 -9.08 15.03 -0.78
C LEU A 186 -8.15 16.25 -0.88
N MET A 187 -7.49 16.46 -2.02
CA MET A 187 -6.69 17.67 -2.26
C MET A 187 -7.57 18.91 -2.47
N ARG A 188 -8.72 18.75 -3.12
CA ARG A 188 -9.66 19.85 -3.39
C ARG A 188 -10.39 20.31 -2.13
N GLN A 189 -10.84 19.35 -1.31
CA GLN A 189 -11.61 19.61 -0.09
C GLN A 189 -11.15 18.66 1.02
N PRO A 190 -10.06 19.00 1.73
CA PRO A 190 -9.66 18.23 2.90
C PRO A 190 -10.65 18.43 4.04
N ALA A 191 -10.89 17.38 4.83
CA ALA A 191 -11.73 17.47 6.02
C ALA A 191 -11.09 18.37 7.11
N ASP A 192 -9.78 18.22 7.32
CA ASP A 192 -9.00 18.98 8.28
C ASP A 192 -7.54 19.14 7.82
N GLU A 193 -6.73 19.89 8.59
CA GLU A 193 -5.30 20.08 8.29
C GLU A 193 -4.55 18.73 8.28
N ARG A 194 -4.95 17.78 9.13
CA ARG A 194 -4.27 16.48 9.25
C ARG A 194 -4.50 15.61 8.02
N ALA A 195 -5.74 15.52 7.54
CA ALA A 195 -6.11 14.86 6.30
C ALA A 195 -5.39 15.50 5.11
N ALA A 196 -5.32 16.84 5.06
CA ALA A 196 -4.55 17.54 4.04
C ALA A 196 -3.07 17.14 4.04
N LEU A 197 -2.41 17.15 5.21
CA LEU A 197 -1.02 16.71 5.35
C LEU A 197 -0.85 15.27 4.87
N ALA A 198 -1.74 14.36 5.31
CA ALA A 198 -1.64 12.95 4.98
C ALA A 198 -1.80 12.70 3.48
N THR A 199 -2.76 13.36 2.83
CA THR A 199 -2.98 13.28 1.38
C THR A 199 -1.79 13.80 0.59
N VAL A 200 -1.23 14.97 0.98
CA VAL A 200 -0.05 15.53 0.31
C VAL A 200 1.16 14.60 0.43
N LEU A 201 1.39 14.03 1.61
CA LEU A 201 2.46 13.04 1.83
C LEU A 201 2.19 11.75 1.04
N ALA A 202 0.94 11.30 0.97
CA ALA A 202 0.55 10.14 0.18
C ALA A 202 0.86 10.33 -1.30
N CYS A 203 0.61 11.52 -1.88
CA CYS A 203 1.03 11.85 -3.26
C CYS A 203 2.55 11.68 -3.44
N GLY A 204 3.34 12.17 -2.48
CA GLY A 204 4.79 12.00 -2.47
C GLY A 204 5.24 10.54 -2.41
N LEU A 205 4.56 9.72 -1.60
CA LEU A 205 4.83 8.28 -1.47
C LEU A 205 4.44 7.48 -2.72
N ARG A 206 3.38 7.90 -3.42
CA ARG A 206 2.98 7.32 -4.71
C ARG A 206 3.93 7.66 -5.84
N GLN A 207 4.79 8.67 -5.65
CA GLN A 207 5.66 9.23 -6.70
C GLN A 207 4.89 9.65 -7.97
N ASP A 208 3.65 10.10 -7.79
CA ASP A 208 2.76 10.46 -8.89
C ASP A 208 3.15 11.81 -9.51
N VAL A 209 3.70 11.77 -10.72
CA VAL A 209 4.14 12.94 -11.47
C VAL A 209 2.96 13.85 -11.84
N LEU A 210 1.75 13.30 -12.01
CA LEU A 210 0.55 14.09 -12.33
C LEU A 210 0.18 15.06 -11.20
N ARG A 211 0.65 14.81 -9.98
CA ARG A 211 0.40 15.67 -8.81
C ARG A 211 1.37 16.83 -8.67
N VAL A 212 2.39 16.96 -9.53
CA VAL A 212 3.38 18.02 -9.42
C VAL A 212 2.74 19.41 -9.49
N SER A 213 1.92 19.69 -10.50
CA SER A 213 1.28 20.99 -10.65
C SER A 213 0.30 21.31 -9.51
N PRO A 214 -0.62 20.40 -9.11
CA PRO A 214 -1.45 20.60 -7.92
C PRO A 214 -0.65 20.84 -6.63
N LEU A 215 0.43 20.08 -6.39
CA LEU A 215 1.28 20.23 -5.21
C LEU A 215 2.05 21.55 -5.21
N LEU A 216 2.50 22.04 -6.36
CA LEU A 216 3.08 23.39 -6.48
C LEU A 216 2.04 24.46 -6.14
N GLY A 217 0.79 24.30 -6.61
CA GLY A 217 -0.32 25.18 -6.25
C GLY A 217 -0.51 25.25 -4.73
N ILE A 218 -0.60 24.09 -4.06
CA ILE A 218 -0.69 24.01 -2.59
C ILE A 218 0.52 24.65 -1.91
N ALA A 219 1.73 24.44 -2.45
CA ALA A 219 2.95 25.02 -1.86
C ALA A 219 2.97 26.55 -1.94
N HIS A 220 2.41 27.17 -2.99
CA HIS A 220 2.39 28.62 -3.18
C HIS A 220 1.20 29.31 -2.52
N ASP A 221 0.07 28.62 -2.41
CA ASP A 221 -1.15 29.21 -1.86
C ASP A 221 -1.04 29.40 -0.33
N ARG A 222 -1.07 30.66 0.10
CA ARG A 222 -0.96 31.08 1.50
C ARG A 222 -2.20 30.77 2.33
N ARG A 223 -3.32 30.40 1.71
CA ARG A 223 -4.52 29.95 2.42
C ARG A 223 -4.30 28.58 3.09
N TRP A 224 -3.35 27.81 2.58
CA TRP A 224 -2.98 26.53 3.19
C TRP A 224 -2.12 26.72 4.44
N PRO A 225 -2.32 25.89 5.48
CA PRO A 225 -1.45 25.89 6.65
C PRO A 225 0.01 25.65 6.27
N LYS A 226 0.94 26.37 6.93
CA LYS A 226 2.38 26.27 6.66
C LYS A 226 2.94 24.85 6.71
N ARG A 227 2.38 23.98 7.55
CA ARG A 227 2.75 22.57 7.63
C ARG A 227 2.39 21.81 6.35
N VAL A 228 1.19 22.05 5.78
CA VAL A 228 0.75 21.46 4.51
C VAL A 228 1.65 21.95 3.38
N ARG A 229 1.93 23.26 3.32
CA ARG A 229 2.79 23.87 2.30
C ARG A 229 4.21 23.28 2.33
N ALA A 230 4.79 23.15 3.51
CA ALA A 230 6.10 22.50 3.69
C ALA A 230 6.06 21.00 3.33
N ALA A 231 4.96 20.30 3.62
CA ALA A 231 4.75 18.91 3.22
C ALA A 231 4.66 18.77 1.69
N ALA A 232 4.05 19.73 0.99
CA ALA A 232 3.97 19.75 -0.47
C ALA A 232 5.36 19.86 -1.10
N CYS A 233 6.22 20.74 -0.58
CA CYS A 233 7.63 20.81 -1.00
C CYS A 233 8.36 19.45 -0.81
N LYS A 234 8.12 18.76 0.31
CA LYS A 234 8.71 17.44 0.57
C LYS A 234 8.16 16.37 -0.38
N ALA A 235 6.87 16.39 -0.67
CA ALA A 235 6.22 15.47 -1.60
C ALA A 235 6.77 15.65 -3.02
N LEU A 236 6.91 16.89 -3.49
CA LEU A 236 7.55 17.23 -4.76
C LEU A 236 8.99 16.71 -4.83
N ALA A 237 9.76 16.85 -3.75
CA ALA A 237 11.11 16.30 -3.66
C ALA A 237 11.15 14.76 -3.70
N ALA A 238 10.13 14.10 -3.17
CA ALA A 238 10.00 12.64 -3.19
C ALA A 238 9.64 12.12 -4.60
N ILE A 239 8.68 12.77 -5.26
CA ILE A 239 8.32 12.52 -6.67
C ILE A 239 9.57 12.66 -7.54
N GLY A 240 10.32 13.75 -7.38
CA GLY A 240 11.61 13.90 -8.06
C GLY A 240 11.51 14.44 -9.48
N ASP A 241 10.35 14.97 -9.89
CA ASP A 241 10.16 15.52 -11.22
C ASP A 241 10.82 16.91 -11.37
N ARG A 242 11.53 17.12 -12.48
CA ARG A 242 12.30 18.35 -12.73
C ARG A 242 11.41 19.57 -13.01
N SER A 243 10.19 19.38 -13.51
CA SER A 243 9.24 20.47 -13.76
C SER A 243 8.91 21.28 -12.50
N ALA A 244 9.06 20.67 -11.31
CA ALA A 244 8.86 21.36 -10.04
C ALA A 244 10.00 22.30 -9.64
N ALA A 245 11.18 22.20 -10.27
CA ALA A 245 12.39 22.88 -9.80
C ALA A 245 12.24 24.41 -9.82
N ASP A 246 11.75 24.99 -10.92
CA ASP A 246 11.63 26.44 -11.08
C ASP A 246 10.54 27.02 -10.16
N GLY A 247 9.45 26.28 -9.96
CA GLY A 247 8.40 26.65 -9.01
C GLY A 247 8.93 26.67 -7.58
N LEU A 248 9.70 25.66 -7.17
CA LEU A 248 10.30 25.60 -5.84
C LEU A 248 11.37 26.67 -5.63
N ASN A 249 12.13 27.05 -6.67
CA ASN A 249 13.12 28.12 -6.58
C ASN A 249 12.45 29.49 -6.38
N ARG A 250 11.40 29.78 -7.16
CA ARG A 250 10.58 30.98 -6.98
C ARG A 250 9.97 31.06 -5.59
N LEU A 251 9.45 29.94 -5.08
CA LEU A 251 8.95 29.87 -3.71
C LEU A 251 10.05 30.16 -2.69
N ALA A 252 11.23 29.55 -2.80
CA ALA A 252 12.34 29.78 -1.88
C ALA A 252 12.81 31.25 -1.84
N MET A 253 12.76 31.96 -2.97
CA MET A 253 13.16 33.36 -3.05
C MET A 253 12.12 34.34 -2.46
N SER A 254 10.84 34.03 -2.63
CA SER A 254 9.73 34.92 -2.25
C SER A 254 9.08 34.62 -0.91
N GLU A 255 9.35 33.43 -0.33
CA GLU A 255 8.72 32.98 0.90
C GLU A 255 9.30 33.66 2.14
N SER A 256 8.43 34.21 2.98
CA SER A 256 8.76 34.79 4.29
C SER A 256 8.80 33.73 5.40
N GLU A 257 7.96 32.70 5.31
CA GLU A 257 7.91 31.61 6.28
C GLU A 257 9.14 30.71 6.19
N VAL A 258 10.01 30.80 7.20
CA VAL A 258 11.29 30.07 7.27
C VAL A 258 11.13 28.57 7.05
N THR A 259 10.09 27.96 7.61
CA THR A 259 9.85 26.51 7.49
C THR A 259 9.56 26.08 6.06
N VAL A 260 8.76 26.86 5.33
CA VAL A 260 8.37 26.59 3.94
C VAL A 260 9.54 26.91 3.01
N LYS A 261 10.23 28.04 3.25
CA LYS A 261 11.44 28.43 2.53
C LYS A 261 12.51 27.34 2.58
N GLN A 262 12.88 26.88 3.78
CA GLN A 262 13.86 25.81 3.94
C GLN A 262 13.41 24.49 3.28
N ALA A 263 12.12 24.17 3.34
CA ALA A 263 11.59 22.98 2.69
C ALA A 263 11.71 23.10 1.15
N ALA A 264 11.38 24.25 0.58
CA ALA A 264 11.50 24.54 -0.84
C ALA A 264 12.95 24.49 -1.33
N GLU A 265 13.90 25.13 -0.61
CA GLU A 265 15.33 25.09 -0.93
C GLU A 265 15.91 23.67 -0.89
N ARG A 266 15.54 22.88 0.13
CA ARG A 266 15.96 21.47 0.22
C ARG A 266 15.38 20.63 -0.92
N ALA A 267 14.10 20.84 -1.24
CA ALA A 267 13.43 20.16 -2.33
C ALA A 267 14.09 20.49 -3.67
N HIS A 268 14.29 21.77 -3.97
CA HIS A 268 14.96 22.26 -5.18
C HIS A 268 16.37 21.67 -5.34
N ARG A 269 17.21 21.73 -4.29
CA ARG A 269 18.55 21.13 -4.31
C ARG A 269 18.53 19.62 -4.58
N ARG A 270 17.55 18.89 -4.02
CA ARG A 270 17.41 17.44 -4.24
C ARG A 270 17.05 17.12 -5.69
N LEU A 271 16.19 17.91 -6.31
CA LEU A 271 15.81 17.76 -7.72
C LEU A 271 17.02 17.98 -8.64
N LEU A 272 17.82 19.03 -8.39
CA LEU A 272 19.03 19.30 -9.17
C LEU A 272 20.07 18.18 -9.05
N LYS A 273 20.33 17.69 -7.82
CA LYS A 273 21.27 16.56 -7.62
C LYS A 273 20.84 15.29 -8.36
N ARG A 274 19.55 14.98 -8.37
CA ARG A 274 19.02 13.82 -9.12
C ARG A 274 19.17 13.99 -10.63
N ALA A 275 19.08 15.21 -11.15
CA ALA A 275 19.26 15.50 -12.57
C ALA A 275 20.71 15.34 -13.04
N VAL A 276 21.70 15.64 -12.18
CA VAL A 276 23.13 15.51 -12.50
C VAL A 276 23.61 14.05 -12.45
N GLY A 277 22.94 13.19 -11.67
CA GLY A 277 23.33 11.79 -11.47
C GLY A 277 22.72 10.74 -12.41
N ARG A 278 21.87 11.13 -13.37
CA ARG A 278 21.38 10.22 -14.43
C ARG A 278 22.22 10.42 -15.70
N PRO A 279 23.22 9.55 -16.00
CA PRO A 279 23.79 9.52 -17.35
C PRO A 279 22.69 9.15 -18.35
N ARG A 280 22.71 9.80 -19.51
CA ARG A 280 21.83 9.53 -20.64
C ARG A 280 22.05 8.12 -21.19
#